data_AF-A0A4W5K909-F1
#
_entry.id   AF-A0A4W5K909-F1
#
_cell.length_a   1.000
_cell.length_b   1.000
_cell.length_c   1.000
_cell.angle_alpha   90.00
_cell.angle_beta   90.00
_cell.angle_gamma   90.00
#
_symmetry.space_group_name_H-M   'P 1'
#
loop_
_entity.id
_entity.type
_entity.pdbx_description
1 polymer ?
#
loop_
_entity_poly.entity_id
_entity_poly.type
_entity_poly.pdbx_seq_one_letter_code
_entity_poly.pdbx_strand_id
1 'polypeptide(L)'
;MLQDCFEHVDWDMFRIASDNNIDVYADSVSEFISKCIGDVVPIANIKTFPNQKPWIDGSIRAKLKARTTAFNQGKATGNMFEYKQCSYSLRKAIKQAKRQYRDKVESQFNGSDTRGMWQGLQSITDYKKKASPVADHDVLLPDKLNNFFARFEDNTVPPTRPATKTCGLTFTAANVRKTFKCVNPRKAAGPDGIPGRVLRACADQLAGVFTDIFNQSLSQSAVPTCFKRATIVPVPKKAKVTELNDYRPVALTSVIMKCFERLVKDHITSILPDTLDPLQFAYRPNRSTDDAIAITLHTALTHLDKRNTYVRMLFIDYSSAFNTIVPSKLVIKLETLGLDPALCNWVLDFLTGRSQVVRVGNNISTPLILNTGAPQGCVLSPLLYSLFTHDCVAKHASNSIIKFADDTTVVGLITNNDETAYREEVRALGVWCQENNLSLNVSKTKEMIVDFRKQEREHPPIHIEGTVVEKVESFKFLGVHITDKLNWSTHTDSVVKKAQQRLFNLRRLKKFGLSPKSLTNFYRCTIESILSGCITAWYGNCSAHNRKALQRVVRTAQRITGGKLPALQDTYTSRCHRKAKKIIKDNNHPSHCLFTPLSSRRRGQYRCIKAGTERLKNS
;
A
#
# COMPACT_ATOMS: atom_id res chain seq x y z
N MET A 1 28.35 -16.96 -16.22
CA MET A 1 29.37 -16.33 -15.35
C MET A 1 29.00 -16.42 -13.87
N LEU A 2 28.02 -15.67 -13.34
CA LEU A 2 27.65 -15.79 -11.91
C LEU A 2 27.07 -17.17 -11.53
N GLN A 3 26.22 -17.75 -12.38
CA GLN A 3 25.68 -19.09 -12.16
C GLN A 3 26.82 -20.12 -12.10
N ASP A 4 27.72 -20.11 -13.08
CA ASP A 4 28.89 -21.00 -13.11
C ASP A 4 29.79 -20.80 -11.89
N CYS A 5 29.98 -19.56 -11.45
CA CYS A 5 30.74 -19.25 -10.23
C CYS A 5 30.11 -19.93 -9.00
N PHE A 6 28.78 -19.84 -8.83
CA PHE A 6 28.09 -20.43 -7.68
C PHE A 6 27.86 -21.95 -7.78
N GLU A 7 27.86 -22.52 -8.99
CA GLU A 7 27.68 -23.96 -9.22
C GLU A 7 28.83 -24.79 -8.64
N HIS A 8 30.05 -24.25 -8.66
CA HIS A 8 31.26 -24.95 -8.23
C HIS A 8 31.69 -24.61 -6.79
N VAL A 9 30.85 -23.86 -6.06
CA VAL A 9 31.15 -23.47 -4.67
C VAL A 9 30.76 -24.60 -3.74
N ASP A 10 31.72 -25.03 -2.91
CA ASP A 10 31.42 -25.88 -1.77
C ASP A 10 30.82 -25.02 -0.64
N TRP A 11 29.48 -24.99 -0.59
CA TRP A 11 28.76 -24.20 0.40
C TRP A 11 28.87 -24.77 1.83
N ASP A 12 29.22 -26.05 1.99
CA ASP A 12 29.37 -26.70 3.29
C ASP A 12 30.59 -26.15 4.06
N MET A 13 31.63 -25.68 3.36
CA MET A 13 32.78 -25.02 3.97
C MET A 13 32.35 -23.86 4.88
N PHE A 14 31.40 -23.02 4.44
CA PHE A 14 30.90 -21.90 5.24
C PHE A 14 30.15 -22.36 6.48
N ARG A 15 29.37 -23.46 6.35
CA ARG A 15 28.63 -24.03 7.47
C ARG A 15 29.57 -24.59 8.53
N ILE A 16 30.58 -25.34 8.10
CA ILE A 16 31.60 -25.93 9.00
C ILE A 16 32.41 -24.82 9.69
N ALA A 17 32.87 -23.82 8.93
CA ALA A 17 33.65 -22.71 9.46
C ALA A 17 32.87 -21.83 10.45
N SER A 18 31.53 -21.81 10.37
CA SER A 18 30.68 -21.03 11.26
C SER A 18 30.54 -21.60 12.67
N ASP A 19 30.93 -22.85 12.92
CA ASP A 19 30.78 -23.54 14.21
C ASP A 19 29.36 -23.39 14.80
N ASN A 20 28.34 -23.64 13.97
CA ASN A 20 26.91 -23.53 14.31
C ASN A 20 26.46 -22.09 14.67
N ASN A 21 27.29 -21.06 14.50
CA ASN A 21 26.92 -19.66 14.67
C ASN A 21 26.20 -19.13 13.41
N ILE A 22 24.90 -18.87 13.55
CA ILE A 22 24.04 -18.45 12.44
C ILE A 22 24.40 -17.07 11.87
N ASP A 23 24.93 -16.16 12.71
CA ASP A 23 25.38 -14.85 12.25
C ASP A 23 26.61 -14.99 11.35
N VAL A 24 27.63 -15.72 11.81
CA VAL A 24 28.87 -15.96 11.05
C VAL A 24 28.55 -16.68 9.74
N TYR A 25 27.66 -17.67 9.77
CA TYR A 25 27.29 -18.44 8.57
C TYR A 25 26.63 -17.54 7.52
N ALA A 26 25.59 -16.80 7.90
CA ALA A 26 24.83 -15.97 6.98
C ALA A 26 25.64 -14.78 6.46
N ASP A 27 26.50 -14.18 7.31
CA ASP A 27 27.39 -13.08 6.92
C ASP A 27 28.41 -13.56 5.90
N SER A 28 29.11 -14.66 6.18
CA SER A 28 30.15 -15.20 5.29
C SER A 28 29.59 -15.56 3.91
N VAL A 29 28.41 -16.19 3.87
CA VAL A 29 27.73 -16.52 2.60
C VAL A 29 27.30 -15.24 1.87
N SER A 30 26.74 -14.26 2.58
CA SER A 30 26.28 -13.00 1.97
C SER A 30 27.44 -12.15 1.43
N GLU A 31 28.55 -12.08 2.17
CA GLU A 31 29.78 -11.39 1.76
C GLU A 31 30.42 -12.05 0.56
N PHE A 32 30.51 -13.39 0.55
CA PHE A 32 31.02 -14.14 -0.59
C PHE A 32 30.19 -13.88 -1.85
N ILE A 33 28.85 -13.93 -1.76
CA ILE A 33 27.96 -13.61 -2.88
C ILE A 33 28.20 -12.17 -3.37
N SER A 34 28.28 -11.21 -2.44
CA SER A 34 28.53 -9.80 -2.78
C SER A 34 29.87 -9.59 -3.47
N LYS A 35 30.91 -10.29 -3.04
CA LYS A 35 32.23 -10.30 -3.68
C LYS A 35 32.14 -10.83 -5.11
N CYS A 36 31.54 -12.01 -5.31
CA CYS A 36 31.34 -12.57 -6.66
C CYS A 36 30.56 -11.64 -7.58
N ILE A 37 29.55 -10.92 -7.06
CA ILE A 37 28.83 -9.90 -7.82
C ILE A 37 29.76 -8.76 -8.25
N GLY A 38 30.57 -8.24 -7.32
CA GLY A 38 31.54 -7.18 -7.59
C GLY A 38 32.57 -7.57 -8.64
N ASP A 39 33.03 -8.81 -8.61
CA ASP A 39 34.06 -9.32 -9.52
C ASP A 39 33.51 -9.59 -10.94
N VAL A 40 32.25 -10.01 -11.06
CA VAL A 40 31.67 -10.51 -12.32
C VAL A 40 30.74 -9.48 -13.01
N VAL A 41 30.13 -8.56 -12.27
CA VAL A 41 29.08 -7.67 -12.81
C VAL A 41 29.61 -6.25 -13.03
N PRO A 42 29.72 -5.78 -14.29
CA PRO A 42 30.20 -4.42 -14.56
C PRO A 42 29.19 -3.36 -14.12
N ILE A 43 29.67 -2.33 -13.42
CA ILE A 43 28.86 -1.19 -12.98
C ILE A 43 29.01 -0.04 -13.99
N ALA A 44 27.89 0.43 -14.54
CA ALA A 44 27.85 1.57 -15.45
C ALA A 44 27.06 2.74 -14.87
N ASN A 45 27.68 3.92 -14.82
CA ASN A 45 27.02 5.16 -14.39
C ASN A 45 26.38 5.87 -15.60
N ILE A 46 25.05 6.00 -15.58
CA ILE A 46 24.29 6.68 -16.65
C ILE A 46 23.76 8.02 -16.13
N LYS A 47 24.25 9.14 -16.67
CA LYS A 47 23.71 10.48 -16.39
C LYS A 47 22.38 10.68 -17.10
N THR A 48 21.30 10.92 -16.35
CA THR A 48 19.97 11.22 -16.89
C THR A 48 19.57 12.67 -16.62
N PHE A 49 19.08 13.39 -17.63
CA PHE A 49 18.67 14.79 -17.48
C PHE A 49 17.13 14.94 -17.43
N PRO A 50 16.55 15.73 -16.49
CA PRO A 50 15.10 15.82 -16.28
C PRO A 50 14.29 16.37 -17.46
N ASN A 51 14.91 17.21 -18.30
CA ASN A 51 14.25 17.92 -19.40
C ASN A 51 14.46 17.26 -20.76
N GLN A 52 15.12 16.10 -20.82
CA GLN A 52 15.31 15.40 -22.09
C GLN A 52 14.05 14.64 -22.45
N LYS A 53 13.25 15.22 -23.36
CA LYS A 53 12.20 14.46 -24.03
C LYS A 53 12.82 13.27 -24.74
N PRO A 54 12.23 12.06 -24.64
CA PRO A 54 12.82 10.86 -25.24
C PRO A 54 13.02 10.92 -26.76
N TRP A 55 12.29 11.81 -27.44
CA TRP A 55 12.39 12.04 -28.88
C TRP A 55 13.29 13.23 -29.27
N ILE A 56 14.06 13.81 -28.32
CA ILE A 56 15.06 14.86 -28.58
C ILE A 56 16.47 14.27 -28.41
N ASP A 57 16.94 13.66 -29.48
CA ASP A 57 18.28 13.08 -29.61
C ASP A 57 19.32 14.09 -30.09
N GLY A 58 20.56 13.62 -30.33
CA GLY A 58 21.64 14.45 -30.86
C GLY A 58 21.34 15.08 -32.22
N SER A 59 20.60 14.37 -33.08
CA SER A 59 20.21 14.85 -34.42
C SER A 59 19.24 16.04 -34.33
N ILE A 60 18.23 15.96 -33.47
CA ILE A 60 17.29 17.07 -33.23
C ILE A 60 18.00 18.27 -32.60
N ARG A 61 18.97 18.04 -31.70
CA ARG A 61 19.77 19.13 -31.10
C ARG A 61 20.63 19.84 -32.14
N ALA A 62 21.26 19.10 -33.05
CA ALA A 62 22.01 19.69 -34.16
C ALA A 62 21.13 20.58 -35.04
N LYS A 63 19.91 20.12 -35.38
CA LYS A 63 18.93 20.92 -36.13
C LYS A 63 18.41 22.14 -35.37
N LEU A 64 18.24 22.04 -34.04
CA LEU A 64 17.91 23.19 -33.19
C LEU A 64 19.03 24.24 -33.22
N LYS A 65 20.29 23.81 -33.10
CA LYS A 65 21.46 24.70 -33.18
C LYS A 65 21.52 25.38 -34.54
N ALA A 66 21.40 24.63 -35.64
CA ALA A 66 21.39 25.17 -36.99
C ALA A 66 20.30 26.23 -37.21
N ARG A 67 19.07 25.99 -36.73
CA ARG A 67 17.98 26.98 -36.80
C ARG A 67 18.32 28.25 -36.00
N THR A 68 18.87 28.11 -34.80
CA THR A 68 19.24 29.26 -33.96
C THR A 68 20.36 30.08 -34.61
N THR A 69 21.37 29.42 -35.19
CA THR A 69 22.43 30.09 -35.96
C THR A 69 21.85 30.85 -37.15
N ALA A 70 21.01 30.20 -37.96
CA ALA A 70 20.36 30.82 -39.12
C ALA A 70 19.43 31.99 -38.73
N PHE A 71 18.79 31.93 -37.55
CA PHE A 71 18.00 33.06 -37.03
C PHE A 71 18.88 34.25 -36.67
N ASN A 72 19.99 34.02 -35.98
CA ASN A 72 20.91 35.09 -35.59
C ASN A 72 21.58 35.74 -36.80
N GLN A 73 21.98 34.92 -37.79
CA GLN A 73 22.51 35.40 -39.06
C GLN A 73 21.45 36.18 -39.85
N GLY A 74 20.24 35.65 -39.99
CA GLY A 74 19.15 36.33 -40.70
C GLY A 74 18.70 37.63 -40.02
N LYS A 75 18.86 37.75 -38.70
CA LYS A 75 18.64 39.00 -37.96
C LYS A 75 19.73 40.04 -38.27
N ALA A 76 20.96 39.62 -38.49
CA ALA A 76 22.08 40.49 -38.84
C ALA A 76 22.07 40.91 -40.32
N THR A 77 21.68 40.02 -41.23
CA THR A 77 21.75 40.25 -42.69
C THR A 77 20.42 40.68 -43.32
N GLY A 78 19.31 40.63 -42.57
CA GLY A 78 17.95 40.87 -43.09
C GLY A 78 17.35 39.72 -43.91
N ASN A 79 18.13 38.68 -44.24
CA ASN A 79 17.66 37.54 -45.03
C ASN A 79 17.23 36.36 -44.13
N MET A 80 15.92 36.10 -44.08
CA MET A 80 15.33 35.07 -43.23
C MET A 80 15.11 33.71 -43.95
N PHE A 81 15.62 33.54 -45.19
CA PHE A 81 15.37 32.34 -46.01
C PHE A 81 15.94 31.06 -45.38
N GLU A 82 17.20 31.10 -44.94
CA GLU A 82 17.86 29.96 -44.31
C GLU A 82 17.18 29.57 -43.00
N TYR A 83 16.75 30.55 -42.20
CA TYR A 83 15.94 30.31 -41.00
C TYR A 83 14.63 29.58 -41.33
N LYS A 84 13.93 29.95 -42.41
CA LYS A 84 12.69 29.27 -42.84
C LYS A 84 12.97 27.82 -43.23
N GLN A 85 14.05 27.55 -43.97
CA GLN A 85 14.46 26.19 -44.35
C GLN A 85 14.84 25.34 -43.13
N CYS A 86 15.71 25.84 -42.25
CA CYS A 86 16.09 25.15 -41.01
C CYS A 86 14.87 24.91 -40.11
N SER A 87 13.95 25.86 -40.03
CA SER A 87 12.70 25.73 -39.28
C SER A 87 11.80 24.63 -39.83
N TYR A 88 11.65 24.54 -41.15
CA TYR A 88 10.88 23.47 -41.81
C TYR A 88 11.53 22.09 -41.58
N SER A 89 12.85 21.98 -41.80
CA SER A 89 13.62 20.76 -41.56
C SER A 89 13.51 20.28 -40.11
N LEU A 90 13.61 21.21 -39.15
CA LEU A 90 13.42 20.91 -37.73
C LEU A 90 12.00 20.42 -37.43
N ARG A 91 10.95 21.08 -37.96
CA ARG A 91 9.55 20.66 -37.77
C ARG A 91 9.33 19.24 -38.32
N LYS A 92 9.86 18.93 -39.51
CA LYS A 92 9.78 17.59 -40.13
C LYS A 92 10.48 16.54 -39.26
N ALA A 93 11.71 16.82 -38.83
CA ALA A 93 12.49 15.91 -37.98
C ALA A 93 11.79 15.64 -36.63
N ILE A 94 11.26 16.68 -35.96
CA ILE A 94 10.50 16.53 -34.72
C ILE A 94 9.23 15.69 -34.96
N LYS A 95 8.52 15.89 -36.08
CA LYS A 95 7.32 15.11 -36.41
C LYS A 95 7.66 13.62 -36.57
N GLN A 96 8.76 13.30 -37.25
CA GLN A 96 9.25 11.93 -37.43
C GLN A 96 9.69 11.30 -36.11
N ALA A 97 10.50 12.01 -35.30
CA ALA A 97 10.96 11.51 -34.01
C ALA A 97 9.78 11.24 -33.05
N LYS A 98 8.75 12.10 -33.05
CA LYS A 98 7.51 11.86 -32.30
C LYS A 98 6.73 10.66 -32.81
N ARG A 99 6.72 10.39 -34.13
CA ARG A 99 6.09 9.20 -34.71
C ARG A 99 6.83 7.93 -34.27
N GLN A 100 8.14 7.86 -34.41
CA GLN A 100 8.93 6.72 -33.95
C GLN A 100 8.74 6.45 -32.45
N TYR A 101 8.71 7.52 -31.64
CA TYR A 101 8.45 7.37 -30.21
C TYR A 101 7.03 6.87 -29.90
N ARG A 102 6.02 7.34 -30.63
CA ARG A 102 4.64 6.83 -30.52
C ARG A 102 4.61 5.34 -30.83
N ASP A 103 5.22 4.92 -31.94
CA ASP A 103 5.24 3.52 -32.38
C ASP A 103 5.94 2.63 -31.33
N LYS A 104 7.01 3.14 -30.69
CA LYS A 104 7.67 2.50 -29.55
C LYS A 104 6.75 2.38 -28.33
N VAL A 105 6.04 3.44 -27.96
CA VAL A 105 5.09 3.39 -26.83
C VAL A 105 3.95 2.41 -27.13
N GLU A 106 3.47 2.38 -28.37
CA GLU A 106 2.42 1.45 -28.80
C GLU A 106 2.90 -0.01 -28.90
N SER A 107 4.14 -0.27 -29.27
CA SER A 107 4.69 -1.63 -29.20
C SER A 107 4.80 -2.12 -27.75
N GLN A 108 5.14 -1.23 -26.80
CA GLN A 108 5.13 -1.54 -25.36
C GLN A 108 3.72 -1.86 -24.84
N PHE A 109 2.66 -1.30 -25.43
CA PHE A 109 1.27 -1.68 -25.12
C PHE A 109 0.97 -3.14 -25.46
N ASN A 110 1.61 -3.69 -26.50
CA ASN A 110 1.42 -5.08 -26.93
C ASN A 110 2.38 -6.06 -26.22
N GLY A 111 3.58 -5.60 -25.82
CA GLY A 111 4.63 -6.42 -25.20
C GLY A 111 4.54 -6.66 -23.69
N SER A 112 3.39 -6.41 -23.06
CA SER A 112 3.18 -6.52 -21.59
C SER A 112 4.10 -5.64 -20.71
N ASP A 113 4.83 -4.67 -21.27
CA ASP A 113 5.67 -3.73 -20.52
C ASP A 113 4.86 -2.53 -20.01
N THR A 114 4.04 -2.78 -18.99
CA THR A 114 3.21 -1.75 -18.36
C THR A 114 4.00 -0.57 -17.81
N ARG A 115 5.24 -0.77 -17.32
CA ARG A 115 6.08 0.31 -16.78
C ARG A 115 6.63 1.20 -17.90
N GLY A 116 7.17 0.61 -18.95
CA GLY A 116 7.62 1.35 -20.14
C GLY A 116 6.49 2.17 -20.74
N MET A 117 5.30 1.57 -20.86
CA MET A 117 4.07 2.26 -21.25
C MET A 117 3.77 3.48 -20.35
N TRP A 118 3.76 3.31 -19.03
CA TRP A 118 3.50 4.42 -18.10
C TRP A 118 4.55 5.53 -18.18
N GLN A 119 5.83 5.20 -18.30
CA GLN A 119 6.91 6.17 -18.52
C GLN A 119 6.73 6.89 -19.87
N GLY A 120 6.31 6.14 -20.89
CA GLY A 120 5.93 6.64 -22.20
C GLY A 120 4.88 7.73 -22.13
N LEU A 121 3.76 7.40 -21.48
CA LEU A 121 2.62 8.27 -21.24
C LEU A 121 2.98 9.50 -20.40
N GLN A 122 3.79 9.34 -19.35
CA GLN A 122 4.28 10.46 -18.54
C GLN A 122 5.10 11.45 -19.37
N SER A 123 5.98 10.93 -20.23
CA SER A 123 6.81 11.75 -21.12
C SER A 123 5.99 12.55 -22.13
N ILE A 124 4.90 11.97 -22.65
CA ILE A 124 3.98 12.63 -23.59
C ILE A 124 3.12 13.70 -22.88
N THR A 125 2.65 13.38 -21.68
CA THR A 125 1.71 14.22 -20.92
C THR A 125 2.40 15.27 -20.06
N ASP A 126 3.73 15.34 -20.07
CA ASP A 126 4.51 16.16 -19.12
C ASP A 126 4.05 15.94 -17.68
N TYR A 127 3.62 14.72 -17.36
CA TYR A 127 3.20 14.38 -16.02
C TYR A 127 4.46 14.27 -15.17
N LYS A 128 4.91 15.41 -14.63
CA LYS A 128 5.97 15.46 -13.64
C LYS A 128 5.41 14.90 -12.34
N LYS A 129 6.04 13.86 -11.78
CA LYS A 129 5.90 13.63 -10.34
C LYS A 129 6.34 14.91 -9.66
N LYS A 130 5.55 15.41 -8.70
CA LYS A 130 6.00 16.47 -7.81
C LYS A 130 7.22 15.91 -7.08
N ALA A 131 8.41 16.22 -7.57
CA ALA A 131 9.61 16.05 -6.78
C ALA A 131 9.48 17.11 -5.68
N SER A 132 9.27 16.67 -4.44
CA SER A 132 9.64 17.51 -3.32
C SER A 132 11.16 17.62 -3.42
N PRO A 133 11.73 18.83 -3.57
CA PRO A 133 13.14 18.98 -3.27
C PRO A 133 13.26 18.57 -1.81
N VAL A 134 13.80 17.38 -1.57
CA VAL A 134 14.39 17.09 -0.28
C VAL A 134 15.49 18.12 -0.19
N ALA A 135 15.38 19.05 0.75
CA ALA A 135 16.37 20.08 0.95
C ALA A 135 17.68 19.36 1.27
N ASP A 136 18.56 19.28 0.27
CA ASP A 136 19.85 18.59 0.31
C ASP A 136 20.90 19.40 1.09
N HIS A 137 20.45 20.28 2.00
CA HIS A 137 21.26 21.30 2.65
C HIS A 137 21.49 21.03 4.15
N ASP A 138 20.66 20.20 4.81
CA ASP A 138 20.86 19.87 6.23
C ASP A 138 21.52 18.48 6.35
N VAL A 139 22.83 18.47 6.59
CA VAL A 139 23.63 17.25 6.79
C VAL A 139 23.16 16.46 8.02
N LEU A 140 22.52 17.11 9.00
CA LEU A 140 22.01 16.48 10.23
C LEU A 140 20.59 15.93 10.08
N LEU A 141 19.92 16.19 8.95
CA LEU A 141 18.55 15.71 8.71
C LEU A 141 18.41 14.18 8.83
N PRO A 142 19.33 13.35 8.32
CA PRO A 142 19.27 11.90 8.53
C PRO A 142 19.22 11.51 10.01
N ASP A 143 20.10 12.04 10.87
CA ASP A 143 20.12 11.72 12.30
C ASP A 143 18.88 12.23 13.03
N LYS A 144 18.43 13.47 12.73
CA LYS A 144 17.16 14.00 13.27
C LYS A 144 15.99 13.09 12.92
N LEU A 145 15.92 12.62 11.68
CA LEU A 145 14.89 11.67 11.25
C LEU A 145 15.05 10.31 11.90
N ASN A 146 16.28 9.81 12.07
CA ASN A 146 16.54 8.51 12.68
C ASN A 146 16.05 8.50 14.13
N ASN A 147 16.46 9.50 14.91
CA ASN A 147 16.01 9.71 16.29
C ASN A 147 14.49 9.89 16.34
N PHE A 148 13.92 10.68 15.43
CA PHE A 148 12.47 10.87 15.37
C PHE A 148 11.73 9.55 15.09
N PHE A 149 12.18 8.72 14.13
CA PHE A 149 11.53 7.44 13.85
C PHE A 149 11.71 6.41 14.96
N ALA A 150 12.80 6.51 15.72
CA ALA A 150 13.12 5.66 16.87
C ALA A 150 12.46 6.11 18.19
N ARG A 151 11.75 7.25 18.23
CA ARG A 151 11.18 7.83 19.47
C ARG A 151 10.19 6.95 20.25
N PHE A 152 9.74 5.85 19.65
CA PHE A 152 8.82 4.89 20.27
C PHE A 152 9.55 3.68 20.87
N GLU A 153 10.88 3.70 20.85
CA GLU A 153 11.69 2.66 21.47
C GLU A 153 11.40 2.61 22.97
N ASP A 154 10.93 1.45 23.42
CA ASP A 154 10.68 1.16 24.82
C ASP A 154 11.75 0.20 25.34
N ASN A 155 12.63 0.71 26.19
CA ASN A 155 13.70 -0.07 26.83
C ASN A 155 13.28 -0.67 28.18
N THR A 156 12.02 -0.49 28.59
CA THR A 156 11.60 -0.80 29.97
C THR A 156 11.25 -2.27 30.22
N VAL A 157 10.99 -3.05 29.16
CA VAL A 157 10.62 -4.47 29.29
C VAL A 157 11.64 -5.36 28.57
N PRO A 158 12.51 -6.08 29.31
CA PRO A 158 13.35 -7.11 28.72
C PRO A 158 12.45 -8.15 28.05
N PRO A 159 12.76 -8.59 26.81
CA PRO A 159 11.94 -9.56 26.11
C PRO A 159 11.93 -10.89 26.88
N THR A 160 10.80 -11.23 27.51
CA THR A 160 10.60 -12.56 28.10
C THR A 160 10.45 -13.56 26.97
N ARG A 161 11.38 -14.52 26.88
CA ARG A 161 11.36 -15.58 25.88
C ARG A 161 10.48 -16.73 26.36
N PRO A 162 9.48 -17.18 25.57
CA PRO A 162 8.81 -18.45 25.80
C PRO A 162 9.75 -19.62 26.02
N ALA A 163 9.34 -20.58 26.86
CA ALA A 163 10.07 -21.82 27.08
C ALA A 163 10.31 -22.57 25.75
N THR A 164 11.56 -22.98 25.51
CA THR A 164 12.00 -23.51 24.23
C THR A 164 11.44 -24.91 23.97
N LYS A 165 10.81 -25.07 22.81
CA LYS A 165 10.60 -26.35 22.11
C LYS A 165 11.30 -26.27 20.75
N THR A 166 11.51 -27.40 20.09
CA THR A 166 12.00 -27.43 18.70
C THR A 166 10.92 -26.91 17.75
N CYS A 167 11.26 -25.91 16.93
CA CYS A 167 10.37 -25.39 15.90
C CYS A 167 10.01 -26.49 14.89
N GLY A 168 8.72 -26.81 14.75
CA GLY A 168 8.26 -27.81 13.77
C GLY A 168 8.28 -27.34 12.31
N LEU A 169 8.64 -26.07 12.05
CA LEU A 169 8.70 -25.50 10.71
C LEU A 169 10.07 -25.74 10.07
N THR A 170 10.07 -26.39 8.90
CA THR A 170 11.25 -26.56 8.06
C THR A 170 10.90 -26.27 6.60
N PHE A 171 11.85 -25.73 5.86
CA PHE A 171 11.73 -25.49 4.43
C PHE A 171 12.59 -26.45 3.62
N THR A 172 12.13 -26.72 2.40
CA THR A 172 12.90 -27.47 1.39
C THR A 172 13.57 -26.50 0.42
N ALA A 173 14.63 -26.97 -0.25
CA ALA A 173 15.26 -26.25 -1.35
C ALA A 173 14.27 -25.87 -2.47
N ALA A 174 13.23 -26.68 -2.69
CA ALA A 174 12.18 -26.34 -3.65
C ALA A 174 11.35 -25.12 -3.22
N ASN A 175 11.05 -24.98 -1.91
CA ASN A 175 10.34 -23.81 -1.38
C ASN A 175 11.17 -22.54 -1.56
N VAL A 176 12.45 -22.58 -1.21
CA VAL A 176 13.37 -21.43 -1.33
C VAL A 176 13.60 -21.05 -2.79
N ARG A 177 13.90 -22.04 -3.65
CA ARG A 177 14.08 -21.85 -5.10
C ARG A 177 12.86 -21.21 -5.76
N LYS A 178 11.65 -21.69 -5.46
CA LYS A 178 10.40 -21.11 -5.96
C LYS A 178 10.28 -19.64 -5.53
N THR A 179 10.59 -19.34 -4.27
CA THR A 179 10.51 -17.97 -3.73
C THR A 179 11.50 -17.04 -4.42
N PHE A 180 12.74 -17.48 -4.63
CA PHE A 180 13.78 -16.75 -5.35
C PHE A 180 13.40 -16.49 -6.82
N LYS A 181 12.87 -17.48 -7.53
CA LYS A 181 12.40 -17.32 -8.92
C LYS A 181 11.26 -16.29 -9.05
N CYS A 182 10.47 -16.10 -7.99
CA CYS A 182 9.39 -15.12 -7.93
C CYS A 182 9.83 -13.71 -7.49
N VAL A 183 11.11 -13.48 -7.18
CA VAL A 183 11.62 -12.15 -6.81
C VAL A 183 11.47 -11.18 -7.99
N ASN A 184 11.15 -9.91 -7.66
CA ASN A 184 11.11 -8.85 -8.65
C ASN A 184 12.54 -8.32 -8.88
N PRO A 185 13.15 -8.57 -10.05
CA PRO A 185 14.57 -8.27 -10.30
C PRO A 185 14.87 -6.77 -10.45
N ARG A 186 13.86 -5.90 -10.39
CA ARG A 186 13.99 -4.45 -10.57
C ARG A 186 13.83 -3.67 -9.27
N LYS A 187 13.57 -4.33 -8.13
CA LYS A 187 13.52 -3.66 -6.82
C LYS A 187 14.95 -3.40 -6.33
N ALA A 188 15.10 -2.34 -5.52
CA ALA A 188 16.36 -1.99 -4.89
C ALA A 188 16.80 -3.10 -3.91
N ALA A 189 18.12 -3.30 -3.80
CA ALA A 189 18.73 -4.17 -2.80
C ALA A 189 18.60 -3.57 -1.39
N GLY A 190 18.78 -4.41 -0.38
CA GLY A 190 18.89 -3.98 1.00
C GLY A 190 20.34 -3.59 1.37
N PRO A 191 20.65 -3.48 2.67
CA PRO A 191 21.99 -3.17 3.16
C PRO A 191 23.05 -4.24 2.83
N ASP A 192 22.60 -5.46 2.53
CA ASP A 192 23.43 -6.59 2.08
C ASP A 192 23.98 -6.40 0.65
N GLY A 193 23.45 -5.45 -0.12
CA GLY A 193 23.90 -5.16 -1.48
C GLY A 193 23.45 -6.19 -2.53
N ILE A 194 22.89 -7.34 -2.13
CA ILE A 194 22.51 -8.43 -3.03
C ILE A 194 21.24 -8.07 -3.81
N PRO A 195 21.31 -7.87 -5.14
CA PRO A 195 20.15 -7.49 -5.93
C PRO A 195 19.20 -8.68 -6.13
N GLY A 196 17.89 -8.42 -6.11
CA GLY A 196 16.89 -9.45 -6.39
C GLY A 196 16.99 -10.09 -7.79
N ARG A 197 17.72 -9.47 -8.72
CA ARG A 197 18.07 -10.09 -10.02
C ARG A 197 19.01 -11.27 -9.86
N VAL A 198 20.00 -11.17 -8.97
CA VAL A 198 20.98 -12.24 -8.72
C VAL A 198 20.28 -13.44 -8.12
N LEU A 199 19.48 -13.22 -7.06
CA LEU A 199 18.69 -14.30 -6.43
C LEU A 199 17.78 -15.02 -7.44
N ARG A 200 17.14 -14.27 -8.35
CA ARG A 200 16.26 -14.87 -9.36
C ARG A 200 17.02 -15.65 -10.43
N ALA A 201 18.15 -15.12 -10.91
CA ALA A 201 18.94 -15.75 -11.96
C ALA A 201 19.70 -16.98 -11.44
N CYS A 202 20.26 -16.88 -10.23
CA CYS A 202 21.04 -17.96 -9.59
C CYS A 202 20.21 -18.74 -8.57
N ALA A 203 18.88 -18.79 -8.76
CA ALA A 203 17.97 -19.41 -7.80
C ALA A 203 18.23 -20.91 -7.63
N ASP A 204 18.70 -21.57 -8.68
CA ASP A 204 18.97 -23.01 -8.66
C ASP A 204 20.24 -23.33 -7.85
N GLN A 205 21.27 -22.48 -7.95
CA GLN A 205 22.54 -22.58 -7.22
C GLN A 205 22.40 -22.16 -5.75
N LEU A 206 21.73 -21.05 -5.49
CA LEU A 206 21.67 -20.45 -4.15
C LEU A 206 20.62 -21.09 -3.23
N ALA A 207 19.66 -21.85 -3.77
CA ALA A 207 18.57 -22.37 -2.96
C ALA A 207 19.01 -23.35 -1.86
N GLY A 208 20.06 -24.14 -2.09
CA GLY A 208 20.57 -25.10 -1.10
C GLY A 208 21.06 -24.39 0.15
N VAL A 209 22.12 -23.58 0.02
CA VAL A 209 22.74 -22.84 1.13
C VAL A 209 21.75 -21.98 1.92
N PHE A 210 20.81 -21.30 1.26
CA PHE A 210 19.82 -20.49 1.98
C PHE A 210 18.71 -21.34 2.64
N THR A 211 18.48 -22.57 2.18
CA THR A 211 17.61 -23.51 2.90
C THR A 211 18.23 -23.89 4.24
N ASP A 212 19.53 -24.19 4.24
CA ASP A 212 20.26 -24.55 5.44
C ASP A 212 20.29 -23.38 6.44
N ILE A 213 20.63 -22.17 5.97
CA ILE A 213 20.57 -20.95 6.79
C ILE A 213 19.17 -20.71 7.37
N PHE A 214 18.10 -20.83 6.56
CA PHE A 214 16.74 -20.59 7.05
C PHE A 214 16.29 -21.63 8.08
N ASN A 215 16.61 -22.91 7.85
CA ASN A 215 16.25 -23.97 8.78
C ASN A 215 17.05 -23.90 10.09
N GLN A 216 18.34 -23.55 10.02
CA GLN A 216 19.16 -23.30 11.20
C GLN A 216 18.67 -22.07 11.98
N SER A 217 18.28 -21.00 11.29
CA SER A 217 17.65 -19.83 11.92
C SER A 217 16.36 -20.19 12.66
N LEU A 218 15.50 -21.02 12.06
CA LEU A 218 14.26 -21.49 12.70
C LEU A 218 14.53 -22.42 13.89
N SER A 219 15.49 -23.35 13.76
CA SER A 219 15.81 -24.30 14.84
C SER A 219 16.41 -23.59 16.06
N GLN A 220 17.22 -22.55 15.84
CA GLN A 220 17.82 -21.72 16.89
C GLN A 220 16.87 -20.61 17.38
N SER A 221 15.73 -20.40 16.73
CA SER A 221 14.83 -19.26 16.97
C SER A 221 15.54 -17.91 16.92
N ALA A 222 16.53 -17.79 16.03
CA ALA A 222 17.42 -16.63 15.91
C ALA A 222 17.56 -16.21 14.45
N VAL A 223 17.37 -14.92 14.17
CA VAL A 223 17.51 -14.34 12.83
C VAL A 223 18.91 -13.75 12.68
N PRO A 224 19.65 -14.09 11.60
CA PRO A 224 20.94 -13.49 11.35
C PRO A 224 20.88 -11.95 11.36
N THR A 225 21.82 -11.34 12.06
CA THR A 225 21.93 -9.89 12.25
C THR A 225 22.04 -9.13 10.93
N CYS A 226 22.74 -9.64 9.91
CA CYS A 226 22.76 -9.03 8.59
C CYS A 226 21.38 -8.92 7.93
N PHE A 227 20.49 -9.88 8.20
CA PHE A 227 19.13 -9.88 7.68
C PHE A 227 18.20 -8.92 8.45
N LYS A 228 18.55 -8.57 9.70
CA LYS A 228 17.85 -7.59 10.53
C LYS A 228 18.20 -6.12 10.20
N ARG A 229 19.26 -5.88 9.42
CA ARG A 229 19.68 -4.53 9.01
C ARG A 229 18.70 -3.88 8.04
N ALA A 230 18.40 -2.59 8.26
CA ALA A 230 17.54 -1.80 7.38
C ALA A 230 18.13 -0.43 7.03
N THR A 231 17.90 0.01 5.79
CA THR A 231 18.09 1.43 5.39
C THR A 231 16.73 2.09 5.22
N ILE A 232 16.42 3.06 6.07
CA ILE A 232 15.20 3.85 6.01
C ILE A 232 15.36 4.95 4.96
N VAL A 233 14.48 4.95 3.96
CA VAL A 233 14.37 6.00 2.96
C VAL A 233 13.15 6.85 3.28
N PRO A 234 13.31 8.09 3.77
CA PRO A 234 12.19 8.93 4.15
C PRO A 234 11.46 9.44 2.90
N VAL A 235 10.17 9.14 2.80
CA VAL A 235 9.33 9.55 1.66
C VAL A 235 8.34 10.62 2.11
N PRO A 236 8.33 11.83 1.51
CA PRO A 236 7.36 12.87 1.83
C PRO A 236 5.90 12.41 1.64
N LYS A 237 5.06 12.60 2.67
CA LYS A 237 3.60 12.40 2.64
C LYS A 237 2.90 13.45 1.78
N LYS A 238 3.44 14.68 1.78
CA LYS A 238 2.89 15.85 1.08
C LYS A 238 4.00 16.61 0.34
N ALA A 239 3.60 17.48 -0.60
CA ALA A 239 4.53 18.14 -1.51
C ALA A 239 5.49 19.11 -0.79
N LYS A 240 4.98 19.86 0.18
CA LYS A 240 5.76 20.77 1.04
C LYS A 240 5.87 20.13 2.42
N VAL A 241 7.05 19.64 2.76
CA VAL A 241 7.35 19.12 4.10
C VAL A 241 7.53 20.31 5.04
N THR A 242 6.86 20.30 6.18
CA THR A 242 6.96 21.34 7.22
C THR A 242 7.51 20.79 8.53
N GLU A 243 7.33 19.49 8.79
CA GLU A 243 7.75 18.83 10.02
C GLU A 243 8.27 17.41 9.75
N LEU A 244 8.98 16.81 10.71
CA LEU A 244 9.53 15.45 10.57
C LEU A 244 8.44 14.38 10.38
N ASN A 245 7.25 14.61 10.95
CA ASN A 245 6.09 13.73 10.81
C ASN A 245 5.52 13.68 9.37
N ASP A 246 5.91 14.62 8.50
CA ASP A 246 5.54 14.59 7.09
C ASP A 246 6.31 13.55 6.28
N TYR A 247 7.30 12.86 6.87
CA TYR A 247 7.99 11.76 6.22
C TYR A 247 7.39 10.40 6.61
N ARG A 248 7.41 9.47 5.65
CA ARG A 248 7.19 8.03 5.90
C ARG A 248 8.53 7.31 5.94
N PRO A 249 8.81 6.53 6.99
CA PRO A 249 10.06 5.77 7.09
C PRO A 249 9.96 4.47 6.27
N VAL A 250 10.29 4.50 4.97
CA VAL A 250 10.25 3.27 4.15
C VAL A 250 11.52 2.45 4.37
N ALA A 251 11.40 1.27 4.97
CA ALA A 251 12.50 0.37 5.24
C ALA A 251 12.90 -0.44 4.00
N LEU A 252 14.16 -0.31 3.58
CA LEU A 252 14.83 -1.22 2.67
C LEU A 252 15.57 -2.28 3.48
N THR A 253 14.97 -3.48 3.56
CA THR A 253 15.59 -4.69 4.11
C THR A 253 16.11 -5.62 3.02
N SER A 254 16.97 -6.57 3.41
CA SER A 254 17.52 -7.62 2.55
C SER A 254 16.46 -8.30 1.69
N VAL A 255 16.79 -8.57 0.42
CA VAL A 255 15.88 -9.31 -0.47
C VAL A 255 15.81 -10.78 -0.06
N ILE A 256 16.89 -11.33 0.51
CA ILE A 256 16.94 -12.69 1.07
C ILE A 256 15.99 -12.77 2.26
N MET A 257 16.09 -11.82 3.21
CA MET A 257 15.18 -11.78 4.35
C MET A 257 13.72 -11.68 3.91
N LYS A 258 13.40 -10.87 2.90
CA LYS A 258 12.02 -10.81 2.34
C LYS A 258 11.54 -12.12 1.73
N CYS A 259 12.43 -13.00 1.30
CA CYS A 259 12.07 -14.34 0.84
C CYS A 259 11.78 -15.24 2.04
N PHE A 260 12.61 -15.20 3.07
CA PHE A 260 12.40 -15.93 4.33
C PHE A 260 11.09 -15.52 5.00
N GLU A 261 10.85 -14.21 5.14
CA GLU A 261 9.60 -13.65 5.68
C GLU A 261 8.36 -14.17 4.93
N ARG A 262 8.42 -14.37 3.61
CA ARG A 262 7.27 -14.92 2.84
C ARG A 262 6.98 -16.36 3.22
N LEU A 263 8.01 -17.18 3.33
CA LEU A 263 7.86 -18.58 3.70
C LEU A 263 7.27 -18.71 5.11
N VAL A 264 7.80 -17.94 6.07
CA VAL A 264 7.28 -17.88 7.44
C VAL A 264 5.85 -17.33 7.47
N LYS A 265 5.56 -16.27 6.72
CA LYS A 265 4.22 -15.69 6.62
C LYS A 265 3.20 -16.70 6.10
N ASP A 266 3.55 -17.44 5.04
CA ASP A 266 2.66 -18.43 4.44
C ASP A 266 2.35 -19.56 5.45
N HIS A 267 3.35 -20.00 6.22
CA HIS A 267 3.15 -20.95 7.31
C HIS A 267 2.25 -20.39 8.42
N ILE A 268 2.56 -19.20 8.98
CA ILE A 268 1.73 -18.56 10.02
C ILE A 268 0.28 -18.46 9.53
N THR A 269 0.09 -17.97 8.30
CA THR A 269 -1.26 -17.80 7.74
C THR A 269 -2.03 -19.12 7.64
N SER A 270 -1.34 -20.25 7.41
CA SER A 270 -1.98 -21.57 7.29
C SER A 270 -2.45 -22.17 8.61
N ILE A 271 -1.89 -21.73 9.75
CA ILE A 271 -2.23 -22.23 11.09
C ILE A 271 -3.14 -21.30 11.87
N LEU A 272 -3.41 -20.08 11.36
CA LEU A 272 -4.30 -19.13 12.03
C LEU A 272 -5.74 -19.69 12.09
N PRO A 273 -6.44 -19.49 13.22
CA PRO A 273 -7.78 -20.00 13.39
C PRO A 273 -8.79 -19.23 12.52
N ASP A 274 -9.86 -19.92 12.10
CA ASP A 274 -10.99 -19.30 11.39
C ASP A 274 -11.75 -18.28 12.27
N THR A 275 -11.60 -18.37 13.59
CA THR A 275 -12.18 -17.44 14.58
C THR A 275 -11.48 -16.07 14.63
N LEU A 276 -10.41 -15.86 13.87
CA LEU A 276 -9.72 -14.57 13.80
C LEU A 276 -10.70 -13.47 13.40
N ASP A 277 -10.69 -12.36 14.16
CA ASP A 277 -11.64 -11.25 14.06
C ASP A 277 -12.09 -10.96 12.61
N PRO A 278 -13.37 -11.24 12.28
CA PRO A 278 -13.90 -11.06 10.93
C PRO A 278 -13.97 -9.59 10.50
N LEU A 279 -13.86 -8.64 11.44
CA LEU A 279 -13.90 -7.20 11.19
C LEU A 279 -12.51 -6.57 10.99
N GLN A 280 -11.44 -7.37 10.96
CA GLN A 280 -10.14 -6.98 10.42
C GLN A 280 -10.07 -7.28 8.91
N PHE A 281 -10.13 -6.24 8.08
CA PHE A 281 -10.18 -6.39 6.62
C PHE A 281 -8.83 -6.26 5.93
N ALA A 282 -7.84 -5.61 6.54
CA ALA A 282 -6.55 -5.45 5.89
C ALA A 282 -5.73 -6.74 5.91
N TYR A 283 -4.90 -6.89 4.87
CA TYR A 283 -3.93 -7.98 4.71
C TYR A 283 -4.52 -9.40 4.70
N ARG A 284 -5.85 -9.54 4.70
CA ARG A 284 -6.55 -10.82 4.53
C ARG A 284 -6.89 -11.08 3.06
N PRO A 285 -6.81 -12.34 2.61
CA PRO A 285 -7.28 -12.71 1.27
C PRO A 285 -8.78 -12.42 1.16
N ASN A 286 -9.23 -12.02 -0.03
CA ASN A 286 -10.64 -11.73 -0.32
C ASN A 286 -11.31 -10.67 0.58
N ARG A 287 -10.53 -9.80 1.22
CA ARG A 287 -11.02 -8.59 1.90
C ARG A 287 -10.45 -7.35 1.19
N SER A 288 -11.15 -6.23 1.27
CA SER A 288 -10.79 -4.98 0.59
C SER A 288 -11.32 -3.76 1.34
N THR A 289 -10.82 -2.57 0.99
CA THR A 289 -11.37 -1.31 1.52
C THR A 289 -12.86 -1.15 1.23
N ASP A 290 -13.33 -1.69 0.09
CA ASP A 290 -14.74 -1.72 -0.28
C ASP A 290 -15.56 -2.51 0.75
N ASP A 291 -15.04 -3.62 1.27
CA ASP A 291 -15.73 -4.43 2.29
C ASP A 291 -15.84 -3.70 3.62
N ALA A 292 -14.74 -3.11 4.08
CA ALA A 292 -14.70 -2.37 5.35
C ALA A 292 -15.67 -1.17 5.31
N ILE A 293 -15.69 -0.42 4.21
CA ILE A 293 -16.63 0.70 4.02
C ILE A 293 -18.07 0.18 3.96
N ALA A 294 -18.34 -0.86 3.16
CA ALA A 294 -19.69 -1.42 3.02
C ALA A 294 -20.23 -1.96 4.35
N ILE A 295 -19.43 -2.69 5.13
CA ILE A 295 -19.82 -3.18 6.47
C ILE A 295 -20.06 -2.02 7.43
N THR A 296 -19.20 -0.99 7.42
CA THR A 296 -19.37 0.21 8.27
C THR A 296 -20.71 0.89 7.96
N LEU A 297 -21.00 1.13 6.68
CA LEU A 297 -22.25 1.76 6.23
C LEU A 297 -23.47 0.87 6.49
N HIS A 298 -23.38 -0.42 6.21
CA HIS A 298 -24.45 -1.37 6.44
C HIS A 298 -24.81 -1.44 7.93
N THR A 299 -23.82 -1.47 8.81
CA THR A 299 -24.00 -1.44 10.27
C THR A 299 -24.70 -0.15 10.70
N ALA A 300 -24.19 1.01 10.27
CA ALA A 300 -24.79 2.29 10.58
C ALA A 300 -26.24 2.41 10.07
N LEU A 301 -26.50 2.01 8.82
CA LEU A 301 -27.84 2.04 8.24
C LEU A 301 -28.80 1.06 8.93
N THR A 302 -28.33 -0.12 9.34
CA THR A 302 -29.12 -1.08 10.12
C THR A 302 -29.50 -0.53 11.49
N HIS A 303 -28.61 0.23 12.12
CA HIS A 303 -28.90 0.93 13.38
C HIS A 303 -29.93 2.05 13.21
N LEU A 304 -29.87 2.80 12.11
CA LEU A 304 -30.78 3.90 11.79
C LEU A 304 -32.18 3.44 11.35
N ASP A 305 -32.31 2.19 10.90
CA ASP A 305 -33.61 1.59 10.50
C ASP A 305 -34.49 1.22 11.72
N LYS A 306 -33.95 1.37 12.94
CA LYS A 306 -34.68 1.20 14.20
C LYS A 306 -35.36 2.50 14.63
N ARG A 307 -36.44 2.40 15.41
CA ARG A 307 -37.17 3.58 15.91
C ARG A 307 -36.39 4.29 17.03
N ASN A 308 -36.40 5.63 17.00
CA ASN A 308 -35.77 6.49 18.00
C ASN A 308 -34.28 6.21 18.28
N THR A 309 -33.54 5.88 17.22
CA THR A 309 -32.10 5.62 17.28
C THR A 309 -31.31 6.63 16.45
N TYR A 310 -30.02 6.72 16.75
CA TYR A 310 -29.02 7.42 15.93
C TYR A 310 -27.67 6.69 16.03
N VAL A 311 -26.70 7.09 15.23
CA VAL A 311 -25.39 6.44 15.16
C VAL A 311 -24.28 7.43 15.46
N ARG A 312 -23.31 7.01 16.28
CA ARG A 312 -22.03 7.70 16.45
C ARG A 312 -20.93 6.85 15.83
N MET A 313 -20.11 7.46 14.98
CA MET A 313 -18.96 6.84 14.32
C MET A 313 -17.68 7.54 14.78
N LEU A 314 -16.79 6.80 15.44
CA LEU A 314 -15.48 7.29 15.83
C LEU A 314 -14.43 6.76 14.86
N PHE A 315 -13.78 7.65 14.10
CA PHE A 315 -12.68 7.33 13.21
C PHE A 315 -11.36 7.61 13.93
N ILE A 316 -10.64 6.55 14.28
CA ILE A 316 -9.44 6.60 15.11
C ILE A 316 -8.21 6.71 14.23
N ASP A 317 -7.28 7.58 14.62
CA ASP A 317 -5.95 7.72 14.02
C ASP A 317 -4.89 7.42 15.08
N TYR A 318 -4.00 6.47 14.78
CA TYR A 318 -2.88 6.14 15.65
C TYR A 318 -1.61 6.92 15.27
N SER A 319 -0.86 7.35 16.26
CA SER A 319 0.47 7.94 16.08
C SER A 319 1.49 6.86 15.73
N SER A 320 1.65 6.57 14.43
CA SER A 320 2.69 5.67 13.91
C SER A 320 2.56 4.22 14.38
N ALA A 321 1.37 3.64 14.26
CA ALA A 321 0.98 2.33 14.83
C ALA A 321 1.99 1.18 14.65
N PHE A 322 2.62 1.06 13.48
CA PHE A 322 3.61 -0.01 13.24
C PHE A 322 4.87 0.14 14.09
N ASN A 323 5.29 1.37 14.39
CA ASN A 323 6.50 1.63 15.16
C ASN A 323 6.29 1.47 16.67
N THR A 324 5.06 1.27 17.12
CA THR A 324 4.73 1.17 18.55
C THR A 324 4.48 -0.27 19.02
N ILE A 325 4.51 -1.25 18.10
CA ILE A 325 4.34 -2.66 18.44
C ILE A 325 5.44 -3.08 19.41
N VAL A 326 5.04 -3.54 20.60
CA VAL A 326 5.98 -4.10 21.59
C VAL A 326 6.09 -5.61 21.34
N PRO A 327 7.26 -6.14 20.93
CA PRO A 327 7.38 -7.54 20.52
C PRO A 327 7.00 -8.56 21.61
N SER A 328 7.30 -8.29 22.88
CA SER A 328 6.93 -9.18 23.99
C SER A 328 5.41 -9.32 24.15
N LYS A 329 4.65 -8.23 23.98
CA LYS A 329 3.18 -8.25 23.99
C LYS A 329 2.62 -8.99 22.77
N LEU A 330 3.25 -8.83 21.60
CA LEU A 330 2.86 -9.57 20.40
C LEU A 330 3.06 -11.07 20.58
N VAL A 331 4.18 -11.51 21.15
CA VAL A 331 4.48 -12.93 21.40
C VAL A 331 3.37 -13.61 22.22
N ILE A 332 2.94 -13.00 23.32
CA ILE A 332 1.85 -13.52 24.17
C ILE A 332 0.56 -13.72 23.35
N LYS A 333 0.23 -12.77 22.48
CA LYS A 333 -0.94 -12.86 21.59
C LYS A 333 -0.78 -13.96 20.54
N LEU A 334 0.43 -14.16 20.01
CA LEU A 334 0.72 -15.21 19.05
C LEU A 334 0.59 -16.61 19.67
N GLU A 335 1.07 -16.80 20.90
CA GLU A 335 0.88 -18.04 21.65
C GLU A 335 -0.61 -18.32 21.91
N THR A 336 -1.37 -17.28 22.28
CA THR A 336 -2.84 -17.38 22.46
C THR A 336 -3.55 -17.79 21.17
N LEU A 337 -3.02 -17.41 20.01
CA LEU A 337 -3.52 -17.83 18.69
C LEU A 337 -3.06 -19.23 18.27
N GLY A 338 -2.30 -19.94 19.10
CA GLY A 338 -1.85 -21.31 18.87
C GLY A 338 -0.56 -21.43 18.07
N LEU A 339 0.23 -20.36 17.94
CA LEU A 339 1.56 -20.47 17.31
C LEU A 339 2.54 -21.19 18.24
N ASP A 340 3.44 -21.97 17.64
CA ASP A 340 4.49 -22.68 18.36
C ASP A 340 5.45 -21.70 19.09
N PRO A 341 5.84 -21.96 20.35
CA PRO A 341 6.73 -21.10 21.12
C PRO A 341 8.08 -20.79 20.44
N ALA A 342 8.64 -21.72 19.67
CA ALA A 342 9.90 -21.49 18.95
C ALA A 342 9.70 -20.50 17.80
N LEU A 343 8.60 -20.62 17.06
CA LEU A 343 8.24 -19.65 16.04
C LEU A 343 7.94 -18.27 16.64
N CYS A 344 7.29 -18.21 17.80
CA CYS A 344 7.08 -16.98 18.55
C CYS A 344 8.42 -16.34 18.97
N ASN A 345 9.38 -17.13 19.46
CA ASN A 345 10.74 -16.68 19.76
C ASN A 345 11.48 -16.18 18.50
N TRP A 346 11.31 -16.85 17.36
CA TRP A 346 11.86 -16.38 16.10
C TRP A 346 11.27 -15.03 15.67
N VAL A 347 9.96 -14.82 15.84
CA VAL A 347 9.31 -13.52 15.57
C VAL A 347 9.79 -12.44 16.55
N LEU A 348 10.02 -12.79 17.81
CA LEU A 348 10.60 -11.91 18.82
C LEU A 348 12.00 -11.46 18.41
N ASP A 349 12.88 -12.40 18.03
CA ASP A 349 14.22 -12.08 17.56
C ASP A 349 14.21 -11.29 16.24
N PHE A 350 13.29 -11.62 15.33
CA PHE A 350 13.09 -10.86 14.09
C PHE A 350 12.76 -9.38 14.34
N LEU A 351 11.98 -9.07 15.38
CA LEU A 351 11.55 -7.71 15.71
C LEU A 351 12.50 -6.97 16.66
N THR A 352 13.46 -7.65 17.28
CA THR A 352 14.39 -7.08 18.27
C THR A 352 15.84 -7.06 17.78
N GLY A 353 16.67 -6.20 18.38
CA GLY A 353 18.07 -6.04 17.97
C GLY A 353 18.25 -5.58 16.51
N ARG A 354 17.27 -4.86 15.95
CA ARG A 354 17.28 -4.45 14.55
C ARG A 354 18.10 -3.19 14.37
N SER A 355 19.17 -3.26 13.59
CA SER A 355 19.95 -2.07 13.23
C SER A 355 19.30 -1.31 12.07
N GLN A 356 19.10 0.00 12.22
CA GLN A 356 18.63 0.88 11.17
C GLN A 356 19.51 2.11 10.97
N VAL A 357 19.58 2.57 9.73
CA VAL A 357 20.15 3.87 9.33
C VAL A 357 19.15 4.62 8.45
N VAL A 358 19.09 5.95 8.53
CA VAL A 358 18.31 6.79 7.62
C VAL A 358 19.22 7.31 6.51
N ARG A 359 18.77 7.23 5.26
CA ARG A 359 19.49 7.77 4.10
C ARG A 359 18.69 8.86 3.39
N VAL A 360 19.27 10.05 3.31
CA VAL A 360 18.71 11.22 2.61
C VAL A 360 19.71 11.71 1.59
N GLY A 361 19.38 11.60 0.30
CA GLY A 361 20.35 11.90 -0.76
C GLY A 361 21.58 11.00 -0.63
N ASN A 362 22.75 11.62 -0.47
CA ASN A 362 24.03 10.97 -0.23
C ASN A 362 24.41 10.87 1.26
N ASN A 363 23.64 11.49 2.16
CA ASN A 363 23.92 11.48 3.60
C ASN A 363 23.25 10.28 4.27
N ILE A 364 23.96 9.67 5.21
CA ILE A 364 23.52 8.51 5.99
C ILE A 364 23.69 8.85 7.48
N SER A 365 22.69 8.55 8.29
CA SER A 365 22.74 8.76 9.74
C SER A 365 23.67 7.76 10.43
N THR A 366 23.98 8.05 11.69
CA THR A 366 24.45 7.05 12.64
C THR A 366 23.46 5.88 12.76
N PRO A 367 23.94 4.63 12.98
CA PRO A 367 23.08 3.47 13.17
C PRO A 367 22.40 3.51 14.55
N LEU A 368 21.12 3.11 14.59
CA LEU A 368 20.38 2.89 15.84
C LEU A 368 19.92 1.43 15.91
N ILE A 369 19.92 0.86 17.10
CA ILE A 369 19.33 -0.46 17.38
C ILE A 369 17.92 -0.26 17.90
N LEU A 370 16.97 -1.00 17.33
CA LEU A 370 15.56 -0.97 17.71
C LEU A 370 15.09 -2.34 18.20
N ASN A 371 14.35 -2.32 19.29
CA ASN A 371 13.63 -3.45 19.87
C ASN A 371 12.13 -3.24 19.86
N THR A 372 11.65 -2.06 19.46
CA THR A 372 10.22 -1.76 19.32
C THR A 372 9.83 -1.50 17.87
N GLY A 373 8.60 -1.90 17.54
CA GLY A 373 7.97 -1.68 16.25
C GLY A 373 8.29 -2.75 15.21
N ALA A 374 7.62 -2.63 14.07
CA ALA A 374 7.81 -3.48 12.89
C ALA A 374 8.13 -2.60 11.67
N PRO A 375 9.23 -2.87 10.92
CA PRO A 375 9.67 -1.98 9.85
C PRO A 375 8.63 -1.84 8.72
N GLN A 376 8.40 -0.61 8.26
CA GLN A 376 7.49 -0.32 7.14
C GLN A 376 8.16 -0.66 5.80
N GLY A 377 7.96 -1.89 5.30
CA GLY A 377 8.58 -2.36 4.06
C GLY A 377 8.95 -3.85 4.08
N CYS A 378 8.93 -4.44 5.28
CA CYS A 378 8.97 -5.87 5.51
C CYS A 378 7.69 -6.56 5.01
N VAL A 379 7.81 -7.85 4.70
CA VAL A 379 6.71 -8.69 4.23
C VAL A 379 5.83 -9.14 5.39
N LEU A 380 6.46 -9.41 6.55
CA LEU A 380 5.78 -10.00 7.71
C LEU A 380 5.09 -8.94 8.57
N SER A 381 5.62 -7.72 8.67
CA SER A 381 5.07 -6.63 9.51
C SER A 381 3.57 -6.39 9.37
N PRO A 382 2.98 -6.35 8.15
CA PRO A 382 1.54 -6.18 7.98
C PRO A 382 0.71 -7.28 8.65
N LEU A 383 1.14 -8.54 8.54
CA LEU A 383 0.46 -9.66 9.18
C LEU A 383 0.58 -9.56 10.70
N LEU A 384 1.80 -9.30 11.21
CA LEU A 384 2.05 -9.18 12.65
C LEU A 384 1.22 -8.06 13.28
N TYR A 385 1.03 -6.93 12.59
CA TYR A 385 0.16 -5.87 13.08
C TYR A 385 -1.32 -6.30 13.14
N SER A 386 -1.81 -7.03 12.13
CA SER A 386 -3.17 -7.59 12.17
C SER A 386 -3.35 -8.58 13.34
N LEU A 387 -2.33 -9.38 13.64
CA LEU A 387 -2.35 -10.32 14.77
C LEU A 387 -2.19 -9.60 16.12
N PHE A 388 -1.42 -8.52 16.17
CA PHE A 388 -1.27 -7.69 17.37
C PHE A 388 -2.59 -7.07 17.82
N THR A 389 -3.43 -6.69 16.86
CA THR A 389 -4.70 -5.99 17.09
C THR A 389 -5.92 -6.92 17.04
N HIS A 390 -5.73 -8.24 17.03
CA HIS A 390 -6.82 -9.20 16.80
C HIS A 390 -7.88 -9.21 17.90
N ASP A 391 -7.47 -8.95 19.14
CA ASP A 391 -8.31 -8.93 20.34
C ASP A 391 -8.97 -7.56 20.59
N CYS A 392 -8.72 -6.58 19.74
CA CYS A 392 -9.43 -5.30 19.72
C CYS A 392 -10.84 -5.49 19.10
N VAL A 393 -11.75 -6.05 19.89
CA VAL A 393 -13.14 -6.35 19.49
C VAL A 393 -14.14 -5.60 20.35
N ALA A 394 -15.33 -5.34 19.81
CA ALA A 394 -16.38 -4.62 20.53
C ALA A 394 -16.85 -5.41 21.77
N LYS A 395 -17.00 -4.72 22.91
CA LYS A 395 -17.57 -5.31 24.13
C LYS A 395 -19.09 -5.41 24.09
N HIS A 396 -19.74 -4.45 23.45
CA HIS A 396 -21.21 -4.41 23.38
C HIS A 396 -21.71 -4.78 21.98
N ALA A 397 -22.77 -5.60 21.91
CA ALA A 397 -23.41 -5.98 20.65
C ALA A 397 -24.07 -4.79 19.90
N SER A 398 -24.27 -3.66 20.59
CA SER A 398 -24.71 -2.40 19.99
C SER A 398 -23.60 -1.64 19.28
N ASN A 399 -22.35 -2.10 19.40
CA ASN A 399 -21.18 -1.47 18.81
C ASN A 399 -20.48 -2.44 17.85
N SER A 400 -19.76 -1.89 16.88
CA SER A 400 -18.86 -2.63 16.01
C SER A 400 -17.52 -1.91 15.93
N ILE A 401 -16.41 -2.66 16.00
CA ILE A 401 -15.07 -2.14 15.74
C ILE A 401 -14.61 -2.69 14.39
N ILE A 402 -14.52 -1.82 13.38
CA ILE A 402 -14.08 -2.16 12.03
C ILE A 402 -12.63 -1.72 11.86
N LYS A 403 -11.76 -2.64 11.42
CA LYS A 403 -10.32 -2.38 11.25
C LYS A 403 -9.89 -2.60 9.80
N PHE A 404 -9.08 -1.69 9.30
CA PHE A 404 -8.33 -1.85 8.06
C PHE A 404 -6.89 -1.41 8.30
N ALA A 405 -6.04 -2.35 8.73
CA ALA A 405 -4.69 -2.06 9.21
C ALA A 405 -4.79 -1.12 10.41
N ASP A 406 -4.13 0.03 10.39
CA ASP A 406 -4.17 1.04 11.45
C ASP A 406 -5.49 1.83 11.48
N ASP A 407 -6.20 1.96 10.37
CA ASP A 407 -7.51 2.64 10.34
C ASP A 407 -8.53 1.82 11.15
N THR A 408 -8.99 2.37 12.29
CA THR A 408 -9.98 1.75 13.19
C THR A 408 -11.21 2.63 13.31
N THR A 409 -12.40 2.04 13.16
CA THR A 409 -13.67 2.75 13.26
C THR A 409 -14.60 2.06 14.25
N VAL A 410 -15.07 2.81 15.25
CA VAL A 410 -16.13 2.35 16.15
C VAL A 410 -17.46 2.86 15.63
N VAL A 411 -18.42 1.97 15.39
CA VAL A 411 -19.80 2.30 15.01
C VAL A 411 -20.70 1.92 16.17
N GLY A 412 -21.30 2.90 16.84
CA GLY A 412 -22.20 2.68 17.98
C GLY A 412 -23.65 2.98 17.66
N LEU A 413 -24.54 2.07 18.04
CA LEU A 413 -25.98 2.28 18.09
C LEU A 413 -26.36 3.01 19.37
N ILE A 414 -27.00 4.18 19.23
CA ILE A 414 -27.60 4.88 20.35
C ILE A 414 -29.12 4.73 20.28
N THR A 415 -29.72 4.26 21.38
CA THR A 415 -31.18 4.05 21.47
C THR A 415 -31.72 4.93 22.58
N ASN A 416 -32.79 5.70 22.30
CA ASN A 416 -33.40 6.58 23.29
C ASN A 416 -32.44 7.60 23.95
N ASN A 417 -31.33 7.93 23.28
CA ASN A 417 -30.21 8.77 23.80
C ASN A 417 -29.43 8.15 24.95
N ASP A 418 -29.54 6.84 25.18
CA ASP A 418 -28.63 6.12 26.06
C ASP A 418 -27.31 5.85 25.33
N GLU A 419 -26.29 6.62 25.67
CA GLU A 419 -24.95 6.52 25.10
C GLU A 419 -23.99 5.66 25.93
N THR A 420 -24.47 5.01 26.99
CA THR A 420 -23.64 4.32 27.98
C THR A 420 -22.74 3.28 27.33
N ALA A 421 -23.32 2.35 26.55
CA ALA A 421 -22.56 1.30 25.86
C ALA A 421 -21.52 1.86 24.87
N TYR A 422 -21.81 2.95 24.17
CA TYR A 422 -20.87 3.57 23.24
C TYR A 422 -19.71 4.26 23.97
N ARG A 423 -20.00 4.99 25.06
CA ARG A 423 -18.98 5.68 25.86
C ARG A 423 -18.09 4.70 26.62
N GLU A 424 -18.66 3.60 27.12
CA GLU A 424 -17.90 2.50 27.71
C GLU A 424 -16.97 1.84 26.69
N GLU A 425 -17.41 1.64 25.46
CA GLU A 425 -16.58 1.11 24.38
C GLU A 425 -15.41 2.04 24.05
N VAL A 426 -15.66 3.34 23.90
CA VAL A 426 -14.60 4.33 23.62
C VAL A 426 -13.59 4.37 24.76
N ARG A 427 -14.04 4.30 26.02
CA ARG A 427 -13.16 4.24 27.19
C ARG A 427 -12.35 2.94 27.22
N ALA A 428 -13.00 1.81 27.02
CA ALA A 428 -12.36 0.49 27.00
C ALA A 428 -11.31 0.41 25.89
N LEU A 429 -11.59 0.99 24.73
CA LEU A 429 -10.65 1.07 23.63
C LEU A 429 -9.45 1.95 23.98
N GLY A 430 -9.65 3.08 24.67
CA GLY A 430 -8.56 3.91 25.18
C GLY A 430 -7.64 3.14 26.13
N VAL A 431 -8.22 2.41 27.09
CA VAL A 431 -7.46 1.54 28.02
C VAL A 431 -6.71 0.45 27.25
N TRP A 432 -7.38 -0.25 26.32
CA TRP A 432 -6.76 -1.26 25.49
C TRP A 432 -5.59 -0.70 24.66
N CYS A 433 -5.72 0.52 24.14
CA CYS A 433 -4.63 1.18 23.42
C CYS A 433 -3.41 1.42 24.33
N GLN A 434 -3.63 1.90 25.57
CA GLN A 434 -2.56 2.12 26.55
C GLN A 434 -1.88 0.80 26.94
N GLU A 435 -2.66 -0.24 27.23
CA GLU A 435 -2.16 -1.59 27.53
C GLU A 435 -1.35 -2.19 26.38
N ASN A 436 -1.66 -1.83 25.13
CA ASN A 436 -0.97 -2.31 23.93
C ASN A 436 0.07 -1.31 23.37
N ASN A 437 0.43 -0.27 24.11
CA ASN A 437 1.38 0.76 23.67
C ASN A 437 0.99 1.44 22.34
N LEU A 438 -0.30 1.52 22.02
CA LEU A 438 -0.81 2.20 20.83
C LEU A 438 -1.17 3.65 21.20
N SER A 439 -0.34 4.59 20.76
CA SER A 439 -0.60 6.02 21.00
C SER A 439 -1.72 6.54 20.09
N LEU A 440 -2.80 7.01 20.70
CA LEU A 440 -3.92 7.64 19.99
C LEU A 440 -3.58 9.08 19.59
N ASN A 441 -3.95 9.48 18.38
CA ASN A 441 -3.88 10.86 17.95
C ASN A 441 -5.26 11.51 18.06
N VAL A 442 -5.59 12.05 19.23
CA VAL A 442 -6.93 12.63 19.48
C VAL A 442 -7.23 13.79 18.52
N SER A 443 -6.22 14.60 18.15
CA SER A 443 -6.37 15.70 17.19
C SER A 443 -6.75 15.27 15.77
N LYS A 444 -6.42 14.03 15.38
CA LYS A 444 -6.76 13.46 14.07
C LYS A 444 -7.92 12.48 14.12
N THR A 445 -8.20 11.97 15.31
CA THR A 445 -9.40 11.19 15.59
C THR A 445 -10.62 12.11 15.43
N LYS A 446 -11.64 11.62 14.72
CA LYS A 446 -12.85 12.40 14.41
C LYS A 446 -14.09 11.62 14.76
N GLU A 447 -15.08 12.31 15.27
CA GLU A 447 -16.40 11.75 15.50
C GLU A 447 -17.39 12.27 14.46
N MET A 448 -18.25 11.39 13.95
CA MET A 448 -19.39 11.76 13.11
C MET A 448 -20.66 11.21 13.73
N ILE A 449 -21.67 12.06 13.84
CA ILE A 449 -22.98 11.70 14.40
C ILE A 449 -24.00 11.75 13.27
N VAL A 450 -24.64 10.61 12.99
CA VAL A 450 -25.72 10.50 12.01
C VAL A 450 -27.02 10.39 12.78
N ASP A 451 -27.79 11.47 12.80
CA ASP A 451 -29.11 11.54 13.43
C ASP A 451 -30.14 12.07 12.43
N PHE A 452 -31.17 11.26 12.14
CA PHE A 452 -32.29 11.63 11.26
C PHE A 452 -33.60 11.85 12.02
N ARG A 453 -33.56 11.85 13.35
CA ARG A 453 -34.73 12.15 14.17
C ARG A 453 -35.09 13.64 14.00
N LYS A 454 -36.39 13.95 14.09
CA LYS A 454 -36.90 15.31 13.84
C LYS A 454 -36.56 16.31 14.95
N GLN A 455 -36.23 15.82 16.14
CA GLN A 455 -35.93 16.68 17.28
C GLN A 455 -34.45 17.01 17.27
N GLU A 456 -34.13 18.29 17.17
CA GLU A 456 -32.78 18.79 17.37
C GLU A 456 -32.42 18.60 18.84
N ARG A 457 -31.39 17.80 19.10
CA ARG A 457 -30.88 17.53 20.44
C ARG A 457 -29.38 17.74 20.44
N GLU A 458 -28.88 18.40 21.47
CA GLU A 458 -27.44 18.48 21.67
C GLU A 458 -26.89 17.09 21.97
N HIS A 459 -25.80 16.74 21.28
CA HIS A 459 -25.07 15.50 21.54
C HIS A 459 -23.86 15.85 22.38
N PRO A 460 -23.75 15.36 23.62
CA PRO A 460 -22.62 15.70 24.47
C PRO A 460 -21.31 15.19 23.83
N PRO A 461 -20.21 15.98 23.89
CA PRO A 461 -18.94 15.56 23.31
C PRO A 461 -18.39 14.31 23.99
N ILE A 462 -17.58 13.56 23.25
CA ILE A 462 -16.78 12.47 23.81
C ILE A 462 -15.38 13.00 24.14
N HIS A 463 -14.80 12.44 25.21
CA HIS A 463 -13.45 12.77 25.64
C HIS A 463 -12.58 11.52 25.57
N ILE A 464 -11.40 11.65 25.00
CA ILE A 464 -10.36 10.62 24.99
C ILE A 464 -9.14 11.25 25.64
N GLU A 465 -8.64 10.63 26.70
CA GLU A 465 -7.48 11.14 27.47
C GLU A 465 -7.66 12.61 27.91
N GLY A 466 -8.87 12.96 28.38
CA GLY A 466 -9.22 14.32 28.80
C GLY A 466 -9.40 15.33 27.67
N THR A 467 -9.13 14.97 26.42
CA THR A 467 -9.27 15.85 25.25
C THR A 467 -10.58 15.60 24.51
N VAL A 468 -11.30 16.67 24.16
CA VAL A 468 -12.53 16.61 23.37
C VAL A 468 -12.21 16.14 21.94
N VAL A 469 -12.94 15.13 21.45
CA VAL A 469 -12.85 14.70 20.06
C VAL A 469 -13.64 15.65 19.16
N GLU A 470 -13.03 16.08 18.06
CA GLU A 470 -13.69 16.95 17.08
C GLU A 470 -14.83 16.21 16.37
N LYS A 471 -16.03 16.80 16.44
CA LYS A 471 -17.20 16.38 15.65
C LYS A 471 -17.11 16.95 14.23
N VAL A 472 -17.31 16.10 13.22
CA VAL A 472 -17.25 16.48 11.81
C VAL A 472 -18.51 16.08 11.04
N GLU A 473 -18.87 16.89 10.05
CA GLU A 473 -19.97 16.59 9.13
C GLU A 473 -19.54 15.70 7.96
N SER A 474 -18.24 15.69 7.62
CA SER A 474 -17.69 14.81 6.59
C SER A 474 -16.32 14.29 6.96
N PHE A 475 -16.09 12.99 6.74
CA PHE A 475 -14.83 12.33 6.97
C PHE A 475 -14.44 11.46 5.79
N LYS A 476 -13.14 11.41 5.46
CA LYS A 476 -12.62 10.62 4.35
C LYS A 476 -12.13 9.25 4.85
N PHE A 477 -13.04 8.30 4.99
CA PHE A 477 -12.74 6.94 5.43
C PHE A 477 -12.29 6.05 4.26
N LEU A 478 -11.09 5.46 4.35
CA LEU A 478 -10.54 4.52 3.36
C LEU A 478 -10.62 5.01 1.89
N GLY A 479 -10.50 6.33 1.70
CA GLY A 479 -10.53 6.98 0.40
C GLY A 479 -11.91 7.45 -0.08
N VAL A 480 -12.99 7.18 0.65
CA VAL A 480 -14.36 7.59 0.36
C VAL A 480 -14.84 8.63 1.36
N HIS A 481 -15.51 9.69 0.90
CA HIS A 481 -16.11 10.67 1.81
C HIS A 481 -17.46 10.17 2.32
N ILE A 482 -17.58 10.02 3.63
CA ILE A 482 -18.84 9.77 4.33
C ILE A 482 -19.29 11.12 4.92
N THR A 483 -20.60 11.36 4.95
CA THR A 483 -21.21 12.56 5.52
C THR A 483 -22.19 12.19 6.61
N ASP A 484 -22.42 13.08 7.57
CA ASP A 484 -23.43 12.94 8.63
C ASP A 484 -24.86 12.79 8.07
N LYS A 485 -25.09 13.25 6.83
CA LYS A 485 -26.36 13.06 6.11
C LYS A 485 -26.41 11.77 5.29
N LEU A 486 -25.31 11.02 5.23
CA LEU A 486 -25.10 9.84 4.37
C LEU A 486 -25.47 10.10 2.90
N ASN A 487 -25.20 11.31 2.42
CA ASN A 487 -25.28 11.64 1.01
C ASN A 487 -23.91 11.55 0.34
N TRP A 488 -23.90 11.42 -0.98
CA TRP A 488 -22.68 11.12 -1.75
C TRP A 488 -22.14 12.29 -2.56
N SER A 489 -22.70 13.48 -2.44
CA SER A 489 -22.34 14.63 -3.29
C SER A 489 -20.87 15.00 -3.13
N THR A 490 -20.41 15.19 -1.88
CA THR A 490 -19.01 15.48 -1.54
C THR A 490 -18.02 14.48 -2.13
N HIS A 491 -18.34 13.17 -2.03
CA HIS A 491 -17.51 12.12 -2.60
C HIS A 491 -17.51 12.18 -4.13
N THR A 492 -18.69 12.27 -4.74
CA THR A 492 -18.80 12.28 -6.21
C THR A 492 -18.16 13.50 -6.84
N ASP A 493 -18.23 14.67 -6.22
CA ASP A 493 -17.58 15.89 -6.71
C ASP A 493 -16.05 15.77 -6.67
N SER A 494 -15.52 15.22 -5.57
CA SER A 494 -14.10 14.88 -5.42
C SER A 494 -13.63 13.93 -6.52
N VAL A 495 -14.38 12.86 -6.76
CA VAL A 495 -14.11 11.85 -7.79
C VAL A 495 -14.17 12.46 -9.20
N VAL A 496 -15.21 13.25 -9.51
CA VAL A 496 -15.39 13.93 -10.80
C VAL A 496 -14.25 14.91 -11.05
N LYS A 497 -13.91 15.77 -10.08
CA LYS A 497 -12.81 16.74 -10.19
C LYS A 497 -11.48 16.03 -10.49
N LYS A 498 -11.19 14.95 -9.76
CA LYS A 498 -9.97 14.15 -9.99
C LYS A 498 -9.97 13.48 -11.36
N ALA A 499 -11.11 12.95 -11.80
CA ALA A 499 -11.24 12.31 -13.12
C ALA A 499 -11.13 13.32 -14.27
N GLN A 500 -11.67 14.54 -14.11
CA GLN A 500 -11.54 15.63 -15.08
C GLN A 500 -10.09 16.07 -15.28
N GLN A 501 -9.28 16.12 -14.21
CA GLN A 501 -7.84 16.38 -14.33
C GLN A 501 -7.15 15.31 -15.19
N ARG A 502 -7.58 14.05 -15.12
CA ARG A 502 -7.03 12.96 -15.95
C ARG A 502 -7.53 12.99 -17.39
N LEU A 503 -8.73 13.53 -17.65
CA LEU A 503 -9.22 13.77 -19.01
C LEU A 503 -8.31 14.72 -19.80
N PHE A 504 -7.68 15.71 -19.14
CA PHE A 504 -6.70 16.58 -19.80
C PHE A 504 -5.54 15.78 -20.39
N ASN A 505 -4.98 14.84 -19.61
CA ASN A 505 -3.93 13.95 -20.09
C ASN A 505 -4.42 13.08 -21.25
N LEU A 506 -5.64 12.54 -21.17
CA LEU A 506 -6.22 11.75 -22.26
C LEU A 506 -6.37 12.57 -23.55
N ARG A 507 -6.76 13.85 -23.47
CA ARG A 507 -6.79 14.76 -24.63
C ARG A 507 -5.41 14.99 -25.22
N ARG A 508 -4.39 15.16 -24.38
CA ARG A 508 -2.99 15.31 -24.82
C ARG A 508 -2.50 14.07 -25.56
N LEU A 509 -2.85 12.89 -25.09
CA LEU A 509 -2.53 11.62 -25.74
C LEU A 509 -3.22 11.49 -27.10
N LYS A 510 -4.50 11.88 -27.19
CA LYS A 510 -5.21 11.96 -28.48
C LYS A 510 -4.54 12.94 -29.44
N LYS A 511 -4.15 14.13 -28.97
CA LYS A 511 -3.43 15.13 -29.77
C LYS A 511 -2.04 14.64 -30.20
N PHE A 512 -1.38 13.85 -29.35
CA PHE A 512 -0.12 13.19 -29.72
C PHE A 512 -0.35 12.16 -30.84
N GLY A 513 -1.56 11.61 -30.93
CA GLY A 513 -2.07 10.73 -31.98
C GLY A 513 -1.89 9.25 -31.66
N LEU A 514 -2.05 8.86 -30.38
CA LEU A 514 -2.13 7.45 -30.00
C LEU A 514 -3.42 6.81 -30.54
N SER A 515 -3.35 5.50 -30.80
CA SER A 515 -4.48 4.71 -31.28
C SER A 515 -5.66 4.67 -30.29
N PRO A 516 -6.90 4.48 -30.78
CA PRO A 516 -8.09 4.33 -29.94
C PRO A 516 -7.97 3.25 -28.86
N LYS A 517 -7.26 2.15 -29.15
CA LYS A 517 -6.99 1.05 -28.20
C LYS A 517 -6.12 1.52 -27.04
N SER A 518 -5.01 2.21 -27.32
CA SER A 518 -4.11 2.78 -26.30
C SER A 518 -4.82 3.84 -25.44
N LEU A 519 -5.65 4.68 -26.07
CA LEU A 519 -6.46 5.69 -25.36
C LEU A 519 -7.50 5.04 -24.43
N THR A 520 -8.15 3.97 -24.89
CA THR A 520 -9.12 3.21 -24.07
C THR A 520 -8.45 2.55 -22.88
N ASN A 521 -7.27 1.96 -23.07
CA ASN A 521 -6.49 1.39 -21.96
C ASN A 521 -6.05 2.47 -20.96
N PHE A 522 -5.59 3.62 -21.44
CA PHE A 522 -5.29 4.77 -20.57
C PHE A 522 -6.51 5.18 -19.74
N TYR A 523 -7.68 5.29 -20.37
CA TYR A 523 -8.94 5.58 -19.68
C TYR A 523 -9.22 4.56 -18.58
N ARG A 524 -9.17 3.25 -18.88
CA ARG A 524 -9.41 2.17 -17.91
C ARG A 524 -8.48 2.30 -16.69
N CYS A 525 -7.18 2.52 -16.94
CA CYS A 525 -6.17 2.56 -15.88
C CYS A 525 -6.18 3.85 -15.05
N THR A 526 -6.53 5.01 -15.63
CA THR A 526 -6.37 6.32 -14.97
C THR A 526 -7.66 7.02 -14.58
N ILE A 527 -8.76 6.77 -15.30
CA ILE A 527 -10.03 7.48 -15.15
C ILE A 527 -11.06 6.51 -14.59
N GLU A 528 -11.30 5.38 -15.24
CA GLU A 528 -12.25 4.38 -14.76
C GLU A 528 -11.84 3.84 -13.39
N SER A 529 -10.55 3.60 -13.15
CA SER A 529 -10.04 3.18 -11.83
C SER A 529 -10.41 4.15 -10.70
N ILE A 530 -10.48 5.46 -11.00
CA ILE A 530 -10.90 6.49 -10.04
C ILE A 530 -12.42 6.50 -9.89
N LEU A 531 -13.16 6.47 -11.00
CA LEU A 531 -14.63 6.48 -11.01
C LEU A 531 -15.23 5.24 -10.34
N SER A 532 -14.52 4.12 -10.43
CA SER A 532 -14.98 2.82 -9.96
C SER A 532 -14.36 2.39 -8.62
N GLY A 533 -13.55 3.24 -7.99
CA GLY A 533 -12.96 2.97 -6.67
C GLY A 533 -14.04 2.84 -5.60
N CYS A 534 -14.06 1.71 -4.89
CA CYS A 534 -15.08 1.34 -3.89
C CYS A 534 -16.53 1.54 -4.37
N ILE A 535 -16.79 1.43 -5.68
CA ILE A 535 -18.09 1.82 -6.28
C ILE A 535 -19.26 1.01 -5.72
N THR A 536 -19.01 -0.20 -5.21
CA THR A 536 -20.07 -1.04 -4.63
C THR A 536 -20.61 -0.48 -3.33
N ALA A 537 -19.82 0.24 -2.55
CA ALA A 537 -20.25 0.81 -1.27
C ALA A 537 -21.10 2.09 -1.38
N TRP A 538 -20.99 2.87 -2.46
CA TRP A 538 -21.57 4.22 -2.51
C TRP A 538 -22.46 4.52 -3.72
N TYR A 539 -22.25 3.88 -4.87
CA TYR A 539 -22.95 4.26 -6.10
C TYR A 539 -24.45 3.92 -6.08
N GLY A 540 -24.82 2.84 -5.38
CA GLY A 540 -26.21 2.43 -5.17
C GLY A 540 -27.06 3.52 -4.51
N ASN A 541 -26.48 4.25 -3.56
CA ASN A 541 -27.15 5.32 -2.82
C ASN A 541 -26.95 6.74 -3.42
N CYS A 542 -26.29 6.87 -4.58
CA CYS A 542 -26.13 8.16 -5.25
C CYS A 542 -27.45 8.70 -5.82
N SER A 543 -27.64 10.02 -5.70
CA SER A 543 -28.73 10.73 -6.39
C SER A 543 -28.62 10.64 -7.92
N ALA A 544 -29.73 10.83 -8.61
CA ALA A 544 -29.74 10.91 -10.07
C ALA A 544 -28.82 12.02 -10.62
N HIS A 545 -28.69 13.14 -9.89
CA HIS A 545 -27.75 14.22 -10.21
C HIS A 545 -26.30 13.73 -10.18
N ASN A 546 -25.90 13.06 -9.09
CA ASN A 546 -24.55 12.55 -8.91
C ASN A 546 -24.19 11.49 -9.97
N ARG A 547 -25.12 10.57 -10.25
CA ARG A 547 -24.94 9.56 -11.31
C ARG A 547 -24.78 10.20 -12.69
N LYS A 548 -25.58 11.22 -13.03
CA LYS A 548 -25.44 11.98 -14.28
C LYS A 548 -24.08 12.69 -14.36
N ALA A 549 -23.61 13.31 -13.28
CA ALA A 549 -22.32 13.98 -13.23
C ALA A 549 -21.16 13.02 -13.53
N LEU A 550 -21.13 11.85 -12.89
CA LEU A 550 -20.13 10.81 -13.15
C LEU A 550 -20.21 10.27 -14.58
N GLN A 551 -21.42 10.01 -15.09
CA GLN A 551 -21.60 9.50 -16.45
C GLN A 551 -21.14 10.51 -17.53
N ARG A 552 -21.21 11.82 -17.27
CA ARG A 552 -20.66 12.86 -18.18
C ARG A 552 -19.16 12.71 -18.39
N VAL A 553 -18.41 12.29 -17.37
CA VAL A 553 -16.97 12.02 -17.48
C VAL A 553 -16.72 10.87 -18.45
N VAL A 554 -17.46 9.76 -18.30
CA VAL A 554 -17.37 8.58 -19.19
C VAL A 554 -17.72 8.95 -20.63
N ARG A 555 -18.82 9.67 -20.85
CA ARG A 555 -19.23 10.14 -22.19
C ARG A 555 -18.18 11.04 -22.85
N THR A 556 -17.51 11.87 -22.04
CA THR A 556 -16.42 12.74 -22.54
C THR A 556 -15.19 11.93 -22.90
N ALA A 557 -14.80 10.95 -22.08
CA ALA A 557 -13.73 10.03 -22.40
C ALA A 557 -14.03 9.25 -23.69
N GLN A 558 -15.26 8.73 -23.86
CA GLN A 558 -15.70 8.00 -25.05
C GLN A 558 -15.56 8.83 -26.33
N ARG A 559 -15.94 10.13 -26.31
CA ARG A 559 -15.72 11.04 -27.44
C ARG A 559 -14.23 11.26 -27.74
N ILE A 560 -13.38 11.23 -26.73
CA ILE A 560 -11.93 11.39 -26.92
C ILE A 560 -11.34 10.09 -27.48
N THR A 561 -11.63 8.93 -26.90
CA THR A 561 -11.09 7.63 -27.32
C THR A 561 -11.60 7.18 -28.68
N GLY A 562 -12.81 7.59 -29.07
CA GLY A 562 -13.45 7.18 -30.33
C GLY A 562 -14.03 5.76 -30.30
N GLY A 563 -14.08 5.12 -29.12
CA GLY A 563 -14.60 3.77 -28.93
C GLY A 563 -15.67 3.71 -27.83
N LYS A 564 -16.58 2.72 -27.90
CA LYS A 564 -17.65 2.53 -26.92
C LYS A 564 -17.05 2.20 -25.54
N LEU A 565 -17.45 2.95 -24.51
CA LEU A 565 -17.09 2.69 -23.12
C LEU A 565 -18.34 2.21 -22.36
N PRO A 566 -18.20 1.30 -21.38
CA PRO A 566 -19.33 0.83 -20.59
C PRO A 566 -19.95 1.98 -19.78
N ALA A 567 -21.27 1.96 -19.59
CA ALA A 567 -21.89 2.91 -18.68
C ALA A 567 -21.46 2.61 -17.24
N LEU A 568 -21.41 3.63 -16.39
CA LEU A 568 -20.97 3.44 -15.01
C LEU A 568 -21.93 2.55 -14.21
N GLN A 569 -23.22 2.59 -14.56
CA GLN A 569 -24.24 1.68 -14.02
C GLN A 569 -23.92 0.22 -14.34
N ASP A 570 -23.48 -0.10 -15.57
CA ASP A 570 -23.12 -1.47 -15.96
C ASP A 570 -21.90 -1.95 -15.17
N THR A 571 -20.89 -1.07 -15.02
CA THR A 571 -19.69 -1.35 -14.22
C THR A 571 -20.05 -1.59 -12.76
N TYR A 572 -20.95 -0.80 -12.18
CA TYR A 572 -21.46 -0.99 -10.83
C TYR A 572 -22.16 -2.35 -10.68
N THR A 573 -23.16 -2.63 -11.52
CA THR A 573 -23.93 -3.89 -11.46
C THR A 573 -23.01 -5.11 -11.61
N SER A 574 -22.08 -5.08 -12.56
CA SER A 574 -21.11 -6.16 -12.77
C SER A 574 -20.21 -6.38 -11.55
N ARG A 575 -19.77 -5.30 -10.89
CA ARG A 575 -18.95 -5.37 -9.68
C ARG A 575 -19.72 -5.88 -8.48
N CYS A 576 -20.95 -5.40 -8.25
CA CYS A 576 -21.81 -5.92 -7.19
C CYS A 576 -22.05 -7.43 -7.36
N HIS A 577 -22.38 -7.91 -8.56
CA HIS A 577 -22.55 -9.34 -8.80
C HIS A 577 -21.28 -10.15 -8.56
N ARG A 578 -20.12 -9.65 -9.03
CA ARG A 578 -18.84 -10.33 -8.80
C ARG A 578 -18.48 -10.38 -7.31
N LYS A 579 -18.77 -9.29 -6.59
CA LYS A 579 -18.55 -9.16 -5.15
C LYS A 579 -19.43 -10.13 -4.37
N ALA A 580 -20.74 -10.12 -4.62
CA ALA A 580 -21.70 -11.04 -4.03
C ALA A 580 -21.27 -12.50 -4.24
N LYS A 581 -20.90 -12.88 -5.47
CA LYS A 581 -20.39 -14.25 -5.76
C LYS A 581 -19.15 -14.62 -4.97
N LYS A 582 -18.28 -13.67 -4.62
CA LYS A 582 -17.11 -13.92 -3.78
C LYS A 582 -17.50 -14.09 -2.32
N ILE A 583 -18.37 -13.22 -1.80
CA ILE A 583 -18.88 -13.28 -0.43
C ILE A 583 -19.62 -14.59 -0.17
N ILE A 584 -20.49 -15.01 -1.10
CA ILE A 584 -21.24 -16.26 -1.00
C ILE A 584 -20.31 -17.49 -0.93
N LYS A 585 -19.14 -17.45 -1.58
CA LYS A 585 -18.18 -18.56 -1.57
C LYS A 585 -17.25 -18.58 -0.37
N ASP A 586 -17.27 -17.53 0.45
CA ASP A 586 -16.35 -17.32 1.56
C ASP A 586 -17.16 -17.24 2.86
N ASN A 587 -17.28 -18.37 3.54
CA ASN A 587 -18.05 -18.49 4.80
C ASN A 587 -17.48 -17.61 5.93
N ASN A 588 -16.19 -17.27 5.84
CA ASN A 588 -15.50 -16.43 6.82
C ASN A 588 -15.69 -14.92 6.52
N HIS A 589 -16.40 -14.56 5.45
CA HIS A 589 -16.69 -13.16 5.13
C HIS A 589 -17.78 -12.61 6.07
N PRO A 590 -17.59 -11.45 6.72
CA PRO A 590 -18.57 -10.93 7.68
C PRO A 590 -19.96 -10.71 7.06
N SER A 591 -20.02 -10.29 5.79
CA SER A 591 -21.28 -10.17 5.03
C SER A 591 -21.86 -11.50 4.51
N HIS A 592 -21.24 -12.66 4.75
CA HIS A 592 -21.70 -13.94 4.20
C HIS A 592 -23.14 -14.27 4.63
N CYS A 593 -23.45 -14.03 5.91
CA CYS A 593 -24.77 -14.27 6.49
C CYS A 593 -25.90 -13.44 5.83
N LEU A 594 -25.56 -12.32 5.16
CA LEU A 594 -26.53 -11.50 4.43
C LEU A 594 -27.07 -12.19 3.16
N PHE A 595 -26.38 -13.22 2.66
CA PHE A 595 -26.77 -13.95 1.45
C PHE A 595 -27.45 -15.29 1.78
N THR A 596 -28.60 -15.24 2.46
CA THR A 596 -29.38 -16.45 2.75
C THR A 596 -30.12 -16.95 1.49
N PRO A 597 -29.94 -18.20 1.05
CA PRO A 597 -30.68 -18.75 -0.09
C PRO A 597 -32.18 -18.88 0.21
N LEU A 598 -33.02 -18.75 -0.82
CA LEU A 598 -34.44 -19.10 -0.73
C LEU A 598 -34.59 -20.63 -0.75
N SER A 599 -35.48 -21.17 0.09
CA SER A 599 -35.71 -22.61 0.25
C SER A 599 -36.41 -23.29 -0.95
N SER A 600 -36.81 -22.53 -1.98
CA SER A 600 -37.58 -23.05 -3.11
C SER A 600 -36.69 -23.68 -4.19
N ARG A 601 -37.27 -24.53 -5.04
CA ARG A 601 -36.62 -25.25 -6.17
C ARG A 601 -35.90 -24.36 -7.21
N ARG A 602 -35.86 -23.04 -7.04
CA ARG A 602 -35.17 -22.08 -7.92
C ARG A 602 -33.75 -21.80 -7.41
N ARG A 603 -32.80 -22.63 -7.85
CA ARG A 603 -31.36 -22.42 -7.57
C ARG A 603 -30.94 -20.99 -7.97
N GLY A 604 -30.28 -20.28 -7.05
CA GLY A 604 -29.66 -18.98 -7.32
C GLY A 604 -30.45 -17.74 -6.89
N GLN A 605 -31.58 -17.89 -6.18
CA GLN A 605 -32.28 -16.75 -5.57
C GLN A 605 -31.93 -16.61 -4.08
N TYR A 606 -31.70 -15.38 -3.64
CA TYR A 606 -31.35 -15.03 -2.25
C TYR A 606 -32.46 -14.18 -1.62
N ARG A 607 -32.60 -14.27 -0.30
CA ARG A 607 -33.55 -13.45 0.45
C ARG A 607 -33.16 -11.98 0.35
N CYS A 608 -34.13 -11.11 0.12
CA CYS A 608 -33.93 -9.67 0.25
C CYS A 608 -33.82 -9.30 1.73
N ILE A 609 -32.97 -8.32 2.04
CA ILE A 609 -32.79 -7.84 3.41
C ILE A 609 -34.08 -7.14 3.88
N LYS A 610 -34.48 -7.48 5.11
CA LYS A 610 -35.42 -6.75 5.98
C LYS A 610 -35.07 -5.26 6.08
N ALA A 611 -35.62 -4.35 5.28
CA ALA A 611 -35.29 -2.92 5.36
C ALA A 611 -36.54 -2.02 5.36
N GLY A 612 -36.65 -1.13 6.35
CA GLY A 612 -37.67 -0.09 6.45
C GLY A 612 -37.37 1.15 5.61
N THR A 613 -36.11 1.30 5.17
CA THR A 613 -35.65 2.44 4.36
C THR A 613 -35.00 2.00 3.04
N GLU A 614 -35.18 2.80 1.99
CA GLU A 614 -34.48 2.60 0.71
C GLU A 614 -32.96 2.76 0.84
N ARG A 615 -32.47 3.54 1.83
CA ARG A 615 -31.02 3.68 2.07
C ARG A 615 -30.38 2.37 2.52
N LEU A 616 -31.00 1.66 3.46
CA LEU A 616 -30.54 0.34 3.91
C LEU A 616 -30.73 -0.72 2.82
N LYS A 617 -31.84 -0.67 2.08
CA LYS A 617 -32.10 -1.61 0.98
C LYS A 617 -31.06 -1.50 -0.15
N ASN A 618 -30.56 -0.30 -0.41
CA ASN A 618 -29.55 -0.03 -1.46
C ASN A 618 -28.10 -0.06 -0.95
N SER A 619 -27.88 -0.35 0.35
CA SER A 619 -26.54 -0.36 0.99
C SER A 619 -25.69 -1.56 0.60
#